data_AF-A0A8H6KSW8-F1
#
_entry.id   AF-A0A8H6KSW8-F1
#
_cell.length_a   1.000
_cell.length_b   1.000
_cell.length_c   1.000
_cell.angle_alpha   90.00
_cell.angle_beta   90.00
_cell.angle_gamma   90.00
#
_symmetry.space_group_name_H-M   'P 1'
#
loop_
_entity.id
_entity.type
_entity.pdbx_description
1 polymer ?
#
loop_
_entity_poly.entity_id
_entity_poly.type
_entity_poly.pdbx_seq_one_letter_code
_entity_poly.pdbx_strand_id
1 'polypeptide(L)'
;MAPWYSATAVCLAVLLGLDHHHGKVNAQYVQNFVPTRLTNPATGVQYDGYRYKPVQDNGAPFRNVIDLGYQTVYLYYNCYYMGNICDNVENFMNTPRGQNLHPGTTLGSDVFTYDFDTGKDDRTHQSGRREASCPSPRWSRQTINGRARCPETIPKRPWRHDGQWWTANVEPGLAAGDFLLAHQRDANNNIIKRSQIQYTCDEFPPATWVEGGNGWDRLSAAETRCAGHACADPQANNQNTDSVKAEQNWQGLAHGALRSVLLDHIANRNAEFNWHQPGQAWRDTAFFRFSAFDQGPDGVAATVFTSNSITGLDDGYQYINQAKKRGLNATADEEDPDEPTRVPRSREGLSFEEA
;
A
#
# COMPACT_ATOMS: atom_id res chain seq x y z
N MET A 1 40.54 -10.12 57.38
CA MET A 1 40.95 -10.52 56.01
C MET A 1 40.02 -11.61 55.52
N ALA A 2 39.07 -11.25 54.66
CA ALA A 2 38.36 -12.07 53.67
C ALA A 2 37.18 -11.23 53.14
N PRO A 3 37.18 -10.77 51.88
CA PRO A 3 36.06 -10.03 51.33
C PRO A 3 35.03 -10.99 50.71
N TRP A 4 33.77 -10.81 51.10
CA TRP A 4 32.62 -11.44 50.47
C TRP A 4 32.19 -10.59 49.29
N TYR A 5 32.50 -11.05 48.08
CA TYR A 5 31.86 -10.59 46.85
C TYR A 5 31.13 -11.77 46.21
N SER A 6 30.02 -11.45 45.56
CA SER A 6 29.33 -12.24 44.52
C SER A 6 28.09 -13.00 44.96
N ALA A 7 26.93 -12.33 44.93
CA ALA A 7 25.63 -12.99 44.76
C ALA A 7 24.56 -12.10 44.09
N THR A 8 24.95 -11.08 43.30
CA THR A 8 24.00 -10.15 42.65
C THR A 8 24.36 -9.83 41.20
N ALA A 9 24.81 -10.84 40.43
CA ALA A 9 25.13 -10.68 39.01
C ALA A 9 24.59 -11.80 38.09
N VAL A 10 23.61 -12.61 38.55
CA VAL A 10 23.08 -13.72 37.74
C VAL A 10 21.61 -13.54 37.33
N CYS A 11 20.86 -12.59 37.92
CA CYS A 11 19.44 -12.38 37.55
C CYS A 11 19.18 -11.39 36.40
N LEU A 12 20.20 -10.74 35.83
CA LEU A 12 20.00 -9.82 34.68
C LEU A 12 20.18 -10.49 33.31
N ALA A 13 20.81 -11.67 33.25
CA ALA A 13 21.00 -12.40 31.98
C ALA A 13 19.79 -13.24 31.56
N VAL A 14 18.88 -13.56 32.49
CA VAL A 14 17.66 -14.35 32.20
C VAL A 14 16.52 -13.45 31.69
N LEU A 15 16.53 -12.15 32.00
CA LEU A 15 15.55 -11.19 31.45
C LEU A 15 15.89 -10.71 30.02
N LEU A 16 17.11 -10.94 29.54
CA LEU A 16 17.48 -10.71 28.12
C LEU A 16 17.25 -11.95 27.24
N GLY A 17 16.93 -13.10 27.84
CA GLY A 17 16.65 -14.36 27.11
C GLY A 17 15.19 -14.59 26.74
N LEU A 18 14.27 -13.75 27.22
CA LEU A 18 12.82 -13.86 26.95
C LEU A 18 12.32 -12.92 25.85
N ASP A 19 13.21 -12.21 25.16
CA ASP A 19 12.87 -11.45 23.94
C ASP A 19 12.89 -12.37 22.70
N HIS A 20 12.33 -13.58 22.85
CA HIS A 20 12.40 -14.68 21.88
C HIS A 20 11.19 -14.77 20.93
N HIS A 21 10.36 -13.72 20.83
CA HIS A 21 9.20 -13.74 19.94
C HIS A 21 8.95 -12.49 19.09
N HIS A 22 9.87 -11.53 19.06
CA HIS A 22 9.93 -10.62 17.93
C HIS A 22 10.80 -11.29 16.88
N GLY A 23 10.17 -12.12 16.03
CA GLY A 23 10.80 -12.69 14.84
C GLY A 23 11.44 -11.56 14.04
N LYS A 24 12.75 -11.35 14.26
CA LYS A 24 13.51 -10.34 13.54
C LYS A 24 13.44 -10.71 12.08
N VAL A 25 12.89 -9.78 11.31
CA VAL A 25 12.54 -9.88 9.90
C VAL A 25 13.84 -9.96 9.08
N ASN A 26 14.46 -11.15 9.05
CA ASN A 26 15.83 -11.32 8.54
C ASN A 26 15.92 -11.61 7.02
N ALA A 27 14.80 -11.80 6.32
CA ALA A 27 14.79 -12.09 4.88
C ALA A 27 14.39 -10.91 3.95
N GLN A 28 14.23 -9.70 4.50
CA GLN A 28 13.98 -8.47 3.72
C GLN A 28 15.20 -7.95 2.92
N TYR A 29 16.35 -8.62 2.98
CA TYR A 29 17.62 -8.13 2.43
C TYR A 29 18.00 -8.68 1.04
N VAL A 30 17.26 -9.67 0.52
CA VAL A 30 17.62 -10.32 -0.76
C VAL A 30 17.12 -9.55 -1.98
N GLN A 31 16.15 -8.66 -1.81
CA GLN A 31 15.59 -7.79 -2.86
C GLN A 31 16.19 -6.39 -2.76
N ASN A 32 17.49 -6.30 -2.99
CA ASN A 32 18.19 -5.02 -2.99
C ASN A 32 18.65 -4.64 -4.40
N PHE A 33 18.77 -3.35 -4.64
CA PHE A 33 19.24 -2.83 -5.91
C PHE A 33 20.76 -2.93 -6.00
N VAL A 34 21.24 -3.31 -7.18
CA VAL A 34 22.66 -3.30 -7.52
C VAL A 34 22.91 -2.05 -8.36
N PRO A 35 23.68 -1.06 -7.85
CA PRO A 35 24.12 0.06 -8.66
C PRO A 35 24.87 -0.44 -9.90
N THR A 36 24.59 0.15 -11.05
CA THR A 36 25.23 -0.23 -12.30
C THR A 36 25.37 0.97 -13.23
N ARG A 37 26.32 0.91 -14.15
CA ARG A 37 26.45 1.89 -15.23
C ARG A 37 25.53 1.47 -16.38
N LEU A 38 24.55 2.31 -16.69
CA LEU A 38 23.68 2.14 -17.84
C LEU A 38 24.07 3.15 -18.92
N THR A 39 23.85 2.80 -20.18
CA THR A 39 24.04 3.72 -21.31
C THR A 39 22.67 4.16 -21.78
N ASN A 40 22.42 5.47 -21.80
CA ASN A 40 21.24 6.02 -22.44
C ASN A 40 21.36 5.77 -23.96
N PRO A 41 20.47 5.00 -24.57
CA PRO A 41 20.59 4.61 -25.96
C PRO A 41 20.29 5.76 -26.94
N ALA A 42 19.54 6.77 -26.52
CA ALA A 42 19.27 7.96 -27.33
C ALA A 42 20.48 8.90 -27.41
N THR A 43 21.21 9.07 -26.30
CA THR A 43 22.30 10.06 -26.20
C THR A 43 23.70 9.43 -26.21
N GLY A 44 23.81 8.12 -25.99
CA GLY A 44 25.07 7.42 -25.77
C GLY A 44 25.73 7.72 -24.41
N VAL A 45 25.13 8.58 -23.59
CA VAL A 45 25.69 9.02 -22.30
C VAL A 45 25.50 7.91 -21.26
N GLN A 46 26.57 7.61 -20.52
CA GLN A 46 26.50 6.71 -19.38
C GLN A 46 25.93 7.43 -18.15
N TYR A 47 25.06 6.75 -17.41
CA TYR A 47 24.51 7.22 -16.14
C TYR A 47 24.55 6.12 -15.09
N ASP A 48 24.49 6.52 -13.82
CA ASP A 48 24.35 5.58 -12.71
C ASP A 48 22.87 5.18 -12.62
N GLY A 49 22.61 3.89 -12.75
CA GLY A 49 21.27 3.33 -12.65
C GLY A 49 21.28 2.11 -11.74
N TYR A 50 20.17 1.38 -11.75
CA TYR A 50 19.97 0.26 -10.84
C TYR A 50 19.44 -0.96 -11.59
N ARG A 51 19.86 -2.13 -11.12
CA ARG A 51 19.27 -3.40 -11.49
C ARG A 51 18.73 -4.08 -10.25
N TYR A 52 17.63 -4.81 -10.43
CA TYR A 52 17.07 -5.64 -9.37
C TYR A 52 16.92 -7.07 -9.86
N LYS A 53 16.96 -8.00 -8.91
CA LYS A 53 16.75 -9.42 -9.18
C LYS A 53 15.48 -9.85 -8.45
N PRO A 54 14.38 -10.20 -9.15
CA PRO A 54 13.09 -10.47 -8.52
C PRO A 54 13.12 -11.74 -7.65
N VAL A 55 13.95 -12.72 -8.02
CA VAL A 55 14.13 -13.98 -7.29
C VAL A 55 15.61 -14.31 -7.13
N GLN A 56 15.98 -14.94 -6.02
CA GLN A 56 17.39 -15.24 -5.70
C GLN A 56 18.00 -16.30 -6.62
N ASP A 57 17.18 -17.11 -7.30
CA ASP A 57 17.62 -18.18 -8.21
C ASP A 57 18.67 -17.69 -9.23
N ASN A 58 19.78 -18.42 -9.33
CA ASN A 58 20.88 -18.13 -10.26
C ASN A 58 20.43 -18.06 -11.72
N GLY A 59 19.30 -18.68 -12.07
CA GLY A 59 18.73 -18.60 -13.42
C GLY A 59 17.96 -17.32 -13.74
N ALA A 60 17.52 -16.55 -12.74
CA ALA A 60 16.71 -15.35 -13.00
C ALA A 60 17.58 -14.17 -13.47
N PRO A 61 17.25 -13.52 -14.59
CA PRO A 61 18.02 -12.38 -15.08
C PRO A 61 17.81 -11.15 -14.19
N PHE A 62 18.85 -10.32 -14.10
CA PHE A 62 18.69 -8.96 -13.60
C PHE A 62 17.76 -8.18 -14.52
N ARG A 63 16.85 -7.42 -13.91
CA ARG A 63 15.97 -6.48 -14.59
C ARG A 63 16.50 -5.07 -14.35
N ASN A 64 16.54 -4.26 -15.40
CA ASN A 64 16.85 -2.84 -15.24
C ASN A 64 15.67 -2.16 -14.54
N VAL A 65 15.96 -1.19 -13.68
CA VAL A 65 14.95 -0.33 -13.07
C VAL A 65 14.91 0.96 -13.88
N ILE A 66 13.71 1.36 -14.29
CA ILE A 66 13.49 2.62 -14.99
C ILE A 66 13.57 3.76 -13.97
N ASP A 67 14.58 4.61 -14.15
CA ASP A 67 14.70 5.88 -13.45
C ASP A 67 14.32 7.01 -14.41
N LEU A 68 13.26 7.74 -14.05
CA LEU A 68 12.78 8.89 -14.82
C LEU A 68 13.63 10.15 -14.53
N GLY A 69 14.63 10.09 -13.66
CA GLY A 69 15.63 11.13 -13.46
C GLY A 69 15.02 12.44 -12.99
N TYR A 70 15.02 13.46 -13.86
CA TYR A 70 14.49 14.79 -13.51
C TYR A 70 12.97 14.86 -13.43
N GLN A 71 12.24 13.90 -13.98
CA GLN A 71 10.80 13.78 -13.77
C GLN A 71 10.54 12.66 -12.77
N THR A 72 10.00 12.97 -11.60
CA THR A 72 9.66 11.96 -10.59
C THR A 72 8.15 11.83 -10.49
N VAL A 73 7.64 10.59 -10.52
CA VAL A 73 6.23 10.32 -10.23
C VAL A 73 6.07 10.15 -8.72
N TYR A 74 5.07 10.81 -8.14
CA TYR A 74 4.72 10.71 -6.73
C TYR A 74 3.39 10.00 -6.55
N LEU A 75 3.28 9.22 -5.48
CA LEU A 75 2.03 8.69 -4.95
C LEU A 75 1.88 9.14 -3.50
N TYR A 76 0.80 9.84 -3.20
CA TYR A 76 0.43 10.26 -1.86
C TYR A 76 -0.86 9.60 -1.38
N TYR A 77 -0.83 9.11 -0.15
CA TYR A 77 -2.02 8.71 0.59
C TYR A 77 -2.42 9.79 1.57
N ASN A 78 -3.70 10.18 1.53
CA ASN A 78 -4.29 11.06 2.52
C ASN A 78 -4.75 10.23 3.72
N CYS A 79 -4.02 10.34 4.83
CA CYS A 79 -4.29 9.57 6.04
C CYS A 79 -5.58 9.96 6.76
N TYR A 80 -6.17 11.10 6.41
CA TYR A 80 -7.53 11.44 6.84
C TYR A 80 -8.52 10.34 6.41
N TYR A 81 -8.47 9.93 5.14
CA TYR A 81 -9.37 8.91 4.57
C TYR A 81 -8.81 7.50 4.65
N MET A 82 -7.49 7.30 4.58
CA MET A 82 -6.87 5.97 4.52
C MET A 82 -6.27 5.56 5.87
N GLY A 83 -7.02 5.73 6.95
CA GLY A 83 -6.50 5.65 8.32
C GLY A 83 -5.86 4.32 8.71
N ASN A 84 -6.45 3.16 8.36
CA ASN A 84 -5.83 1.87 8.65
C ASN A 84 -4.60 1.64 7.75
N ILE A 85 -4.69 1.97 6.46
CA ILE A 85 -3.55 1.82 5.54
C ILE A 85 -2.37 2.70 5.99
N CYS A 86 -2.61 3.94 6.42
CA CYS A 86 -1.56 4.81 6.92
C CYS A 86 -0.92 4.31 8.22
N ASP A 87 -1.68 3.72 9.13
CA ASP A 87 -1.09 3.05 10.30
C ASP A 87 -0.16 1.91 9.87
N ASN A 88 -0.55 1.15 8.82
CA ASN A 88 0.28 0.08 8.29
C ASN A 88 1.57 0.61 7.67
N VAL A 89 1.48 1.74 6.94
CA VAL A 89 2.66 2.48 6.44
C VAL A 89 3.57 2.88 7.59
N GLU A 90 3.03 3.54 8.63
CA GLU A 90 3.82 4.00 9.78
C GLU A 90 4.50 2.84 10.50
N ASN A 91 3.77 1.74 10.75
CA ASN A 91 4.32 0.53 11.33
C ASN A 91 5.50 0.00 10.51
N PHE A 92 5.34 -0.12 9.19
CA PHE A 92 6.42 -0.55 8.30
C PHE A 92 7.62 0.41 8.36
N MET A 93 7.37 1.72 8.28
CA MET A 93 8.44 2.73 8.32
C MET A 93 9.21 2.69 9.65
N ASN A 94 8.58 2.27 10.75
CA ASN A 94 9.22 2.07 12.05
C ASN A 94 10.03 0.77 12.16
N THR A 95 9.93 -0.14 11.19
CA THR A 95 10.79 -1.34 11.15
C THR A 95 12.21 -1.00 10.72
N PRO A 96 13.22 -1.84 11.05
CA PRO A 96 14.59 -1.65 10.56
C PRO A 96 14.68 -1.56 9.02
N ARG A 97 13.81 -2.25 8.30
CA ARG A 97 13.75 -2.18 6.84
C ARG A 97 13.08 -0.91 6.33
N GLY A 98 12.01 -0.43 6.96
CA GLY A 98 11.41 0.85 6.60
C GLY A 98 12.39 2.01 6.79
N GLN A 99 13.16 1.99 7.89
CA GLN A 99 14.21 2.98 8.17
C GLN A 99 15.41 2.89 7.22
N ASN A 100 15.67 1.72 6.65
CA ASN A 100 16.79 1.47 5.73
C ASN A 100 16.30 0.66 4.53
N LEU A 101 15.48 1.32 3.71
CA LEU A 101 14.76 0.68 2.60
C LEU A 101 15.70 0.10 1.54
N HIS A 102 16.83 0.77 1.28
CA HIS A 102 17.77 0.40 0.21
C HIS A 102 19.23 0.34 0.72
N PRO A 103 19.58 -0.63 1.58
CA PRO A 103 20.88 -0.69 2.23
C PRO A 103 22.01 -0.73 1.21
N GLY A 104 23.05 0.10 1.36
CA GLY A 104 24.19 0.10 0.43
C GLY A 104 23.92 0.76 -0.93
N THR A 105 22.80 1.48 -1.06
CA THR A 105 22.53 2.36 -2.19
C THR A 105 22.44 3.82 -1.72
N THR A 106 22.29 4.75 -2.66
CA THR A 106 22.05 6.18 -2.38
C THR A 106 20.56 6.56 -2.49
N LEU A 107 19.67 5.57 -2.64
CA LEU A 107 18.23 5.81 -2.77
C LEU A 107 17.64 6.23 -1.42
N GLY A 108 16.74 7.21 -1.43
CA GLY A 108 16.02 7.67 -0.24
C GLY A 108 15.02 6.64 0.26
N SER A 109 14.62 6.75 1.53
CA SER A 109 13.58 5.91 2.14
C SER A 109 12.16 6.17 1.60
N ASP A 110 11.98 7.26 0.85
CA ASP A 110 10.75 7.62 0.16
C ASP A 110 10.71 7.14 -1.29
N VAL A 111 11.80 6.57 -1.82
CA VAL A 111 11.87 6.04 -3.18
C VAL A 111 11.43 4.58 -3.16
N PHE A 112 10.38 4.26 -3.90
CA PHE A 112 9.86 2.91 -4.07
C PHE A 112 9.84 2.53 -5.54
N THR A 113 9.58 1.26 -5.82
CA THR A 113 9.68 0.71 -7.16
C THR A 113 8.39 0.00 -7.52
N TYR A 114 7.72 0.48 -8.55
CA TYR A 114 6.54 -0.17 -9.08
C TYR A 114 6.95 -1.37 -9.94
N ASP A 115 6.38 -2.55 -9.65
CA ASP A 115 6.51 -3.75 -10.46
C ASP A 115 5.32 -3.85 -11.44
N PHE A 116 5.62 -3.80 -12.74
CA PHE A 116 4.59 -3.89 -13.76
C PHE A 116 4.11 -5.32 -14.02
N ASP A 117 4.71 -6.33 -13.39
CA ASP A 117 4.30 -7.72 -13.49
C ASP A 117 2.94 -7.96 -12.83
N THR A 118 1.86 -7.85 -13.61
CA THR A 118 0.47 -7.88 -13.09
C THR A 118 0.01 -9.17 -12.42
N GLY A 119 0.87 -10.18 -12.24
CA GLY A 119 0.52 -11.37 -11.47
C GLY A 119 -0.46 -12.32 -12.14
N LYS A 120 -0.51 -12.33 -13.48
CA LYS A 120 -1.40 -13.22 -14.26
C LYS A 120 -0.99 -14.70 -14.19
N ASP A 121 0.21 -14.98 -13.71
CA ASP A 121 0.74 -16.32 -13.49
C ASP A 121 0.92 -16.52 -11.98
N ASP A 122 0.58 -17.70 -11.45
CA ASP A 122 0.70 -18.03 -10.03
C ASP A 122 2.16 -18.01 -9.55
N ARG A 123 3.13 -18.00 -10.49
CA ARG A 123 4.57 -17.94 -10.24
C ARG A 123 5.19 -16.54 -10.27
N THR A 124 4.40 -15.48 -10.44
CA THR A 124 4.94 -14.11 -10.40
C THR A 124 5.40 -13.71 -9.01
N HIS A 125 6.23 -12.67 -8.93
CA HIS A 125 6.62 -12.05 -7.66
C HIS A 125 5.38 -11.54 -6.90
N GLN A 126 4.46 -10.85 -7.58
CA GLN A 126 3.27 -10.29 -6.93
C GLN A 126 2.34 -11.36 -6.36
N SER A 127 2.08 -12.45 -7.09
CA SER A 127 1.23 -13.55 -6.59
C SER A 127 1.87 -14.22 -5.38
N GLY A 128 3.17 -14.54 -5.46
CA GLY A 128 3.92 -15.14 -4.35
C GLY A 128 3.93 -14.26 -3.10
N ARG A 129 4.03 -12.93 -3.25
CA ARG A 129 3.96 -11.97 -2.14
C ARG A 129 2.58 -11.93 -1.50
N ARG A 130 1.53 -11.76 -2.30
CA ARG A 130 0.14 -11.77 -1.80
C ARG A 130 -0.17 -13.06 -1.05
N GLU A 131 0.27 -14.21 -1.57
CA GLU A 131 0.09 -15.49 -0.88
C GLU A 131 0.87 -15.60 0.43
N ALA A 132 2.05 -15.00 0.51
CA ALA A 132 2.88 -15.05 1.71
C ALA A 132 2.40 -14.08 2.81
N SER A 133 2.04 -12.84 2.45
CA SER A 133 1.56 -11.83 3.40
C SER A 133 0.08 -11.99 3.73
N CYS A 134 -0.74 -12.25 2.71
CA CYS A 134 -2.20 -12.26 2.76
C CYS A 134 -2.79 -13.58 2.18
N PRO A 135 -2.42 -14.77 2.71
CA PRO A 135 -2.80 -16.06 2.12
C PRO A 135 -4.32 -16.25 1.97
N SER A 136 -4.88 -16.20 0.76
CA SER A 136 -6.29 -16.57 0.52
C SER A 136 -6.48 -18.10 0.50
N PRO A 137 -7.63 -18.66 0.95
CA PRO A 137 -8.76 -18.05 1.69
C PRO A 137 -8.49 -18.02 3.20
N ARG A 138 -7.25 -18.28 3.61
CA ARG A 138 -6.87 -18.61 4.98
C ARG A 138 -6.52 -17.40 5.83
N TRP A 139 -6.29 -16.24 5.25
CA TRP A 139 -5.94 -15.04 6.01
C TRP A 139 -7.11 -14.63 6.91
N SER A 140 -8.32 -14.68 6.36
CA SER A 140 -9.54 -14.49 7.14
C SER A 140 -9.74 -15.63 8.18
N ARG A 141 -9.29 -16.85 7.88
CA ARG A 141 -9.41 -18.02 8.77
C ARG A 141 -8.21 -18.21 9.71
N GLN A 142 -7.18 -17.39 9.60
CA GLN A 142 -5.92 -17.57 10.32
C GLN A 142 -6.13 -17.09 11.74
N THR A 143 -6.07 -18.04 12.67
CA THR A 143 -6.15 -17.73 14.08
C THR A 143 -4.77 -17.38 14.62
N ILE A 144 -4.47 -16.11 14.89
CA ILE A 144 -3.32 -15.76 15.72
C ILE A 144 -3.75 -15.98 17.17
N ASN A 145 -3.08 -16.91 17.88
CA ASN A 145 -3.43 -17.29 19.26
C ASN A 145 -4.89 -17.75 19.45
N GLY A 146 -5.43 -18.51 18.50
CA GLY A 146 -6.82 -18.98 18.55
C GLY A 146 -7.88 -17.92 18.22
N ARG A 147 -7.47 -16.71 17.75
CA ARG A 147 -8.39 -15.66 17.30
C ARG A 147 -8.21 -15.41 15.80
N ALA A 148 -9.24 -15.67 15.01
CA ALA A 148 -9.33 -15.21 13.63
C ALA A 148 -9.51 -13.69 13.68
N ARG A 149 -8.41 -12.94 13.70
CA ARG A 149 -8.42 -11.47 13.77
C ARG A 149 -7.23 -10.92 13.03
N CYS A 150 -7.48 -9.76 12.44
CA CYS A 150 -6.51 -8.71 12.19
C CYS A 150 -5.34 -8.79 13.18
N PRO A 151 -4.08 -8.68 12.73
CA PRO A 151 -2.92 -8.77 13.62
C PRO A 151 -3.01 -7.73 14.76
N GLU A 152 -3.68 -6.61 14.52
CA GLU A 152 -4.00 -5.61 15.53
C GLU A 152 -5.15 -6.01 16.46
N THR A 153 -4.99 -5.69 17.75
CA THR A 153 -5.97 -6.01 18.80
C THR A 153 -7.35 -5.37 18.54
N ILE A 154 -7.36 -4.15 18.01
CA ILE A 154 -8.56 -3.40 17.63
C ILE A 154 -8.21 -2.53 16.39
N PRO A 155 -8.77 -2.82 15.21
CA PRO A 155 -8.60 -1.94 14.04
C PRO A 155 -9.22 -0.57 14.26
N LYS A 156 -8.68 0.47 13.61
CA LYS A 156 -9.35 1.77 13.56
C LYS A 156 -10.65 1.63 12.77
N ARG A 157 -11.63 2.49 13.09
CA ARG A 157 -12.86 2.58 12.33
C ARG A 157 -12.53 2.86 10.86
N PRO A 158 -12.89 1.95 9.94
CA PRO A 158 -12.52 2.11 8.54
C PRO A 158 -13.30 3.25 7.90
N TRP A 159 -12.73 3.85 6.88
CA TRP A 159 -13.42 4.84 6.08
C TRP A 159 -14.24 4.23 4.94
N ARG A 160 -15.38 4.86 4.68
CA ARG A 160 -16.28 4.60 3.56
C ARG A 160 -16.40 5.87 2.71
N HIS A 161 -16.89 5.72 1.48
CA HIS A 161 -17.17 6.81 0.54
C HIS A 161 -18.12 7.92 1.04
N ASP A 162 -18.76 7.76 2.19
CA ASP A 162 -19.67 8.72 2.83
C ASP A 162 -19.26 9.00 4.29
N GLY A 163 -18.00 8.72 4.65
CA GLY A 163 -17.43 9.05 5.95
C GLY A 163 -16.86 7.85 6.70
N GLN A 164 -16.33 8.11 7.89
CA GLN A 164 -15.82 7.06 8.77
C GLN A 164 -16.97 6.16 9.25
N TRP A 165 -16.79 4.85 9.16
CA TRP A 165 -17.79 3.91 9.66
C TRP A 165 -17.92 4.02 11.19
N TRP A 166 -19.13 3.96 11.71
CA TRP A 166 -19.42 4.26 13.12
C TRP A 166 -18.78 3.27 14.11
N THR A 167 -18.39 2.09 13.65
CA THR A 167 -17.80 1.02 14.47
C THR A 167 -16.67 0.30 13.75
N ALA A 168 -15.77 -0.29 14.53
CA ALA A 168 -14.75 -1.20 14.04
C ALA A 168 -15.15 -2.69 14.24
N ASN A 169 -16.29 -2.96 14.87
CA ASN A 169 -16.75 -4.31 15.16
C ASN A 169 -17.27 -5.00 13.89
N VAL A 170 -17.06 -6.31 13.81
CA VAL A 170 -17.68 -7.17 12.78
C VAL A 170 -19.14 -7.48 13.14
N GLU A 171 -19.93 -7.83 12.14
CA GLU A 171 -21.32 -8.24 12.33
C GLU A 171 -21.40 -9.47 13.25
N PRO A 172 -22.30 -9.49 14.25
CA PRO A 172 -22.47 -10.65 15.12
C PRO A 172 -23.05 -11.86 14.36
N GLY A 173 -22.68 -13.07 14.79
CA GLY A 173 -23.24 -14.31 14.25
C GLY A 173 -22.69 -14.75 12.89
N LEU A 174 -21.67 -14.05 12.39
CA LEU A 174 -20.95 -14.46 11.18
C LEU A 174 -20.19 -15.78 11.38
N ALA A 175 -19.97 -16.51 10.29
CA ALA A 175 -19.14 -17.71 10.32
C ALA A 175 -17.67 -17.34 10.59
N ALA A 176 -16.90 -18.28 11.14
CA ALA A 176 -15.47 -18.08 11.33
C ALA A 176 -14.80 -17.80 9.96
N GLY A 177 -14.19 -16.62 9.83
CA GLY A 177 -13.55 -16.19 8.60
C GLY A 177 -14.30 -15.11 7.82
N ASP A 178 -15.50 -14.71 8.27
CA ASP A 178 -16.23 -13.57 7.72
C ASP A 178 -15.90 -12.31 8.54
N PHE A 179 -15.51 -11.23 7.86
CA PHE A 179 -15.11 -9.96 8.48
C PHE A 179 -15.96 -8.77 8.04
N LEU A 180 -17.22 -9.05 7.71
CA LEU A 180 -18.19 -8.00 7.41
C LEU A 180 -18.31 -7.05 8.61
N LEU A 181 -18.12 -5.75 8.39
CA LEU A 181 -18.30 -4.76 9.46
C LEU A 181 -19.77 -4.72 9.87
N ALA A 182 -20.02 -4.44 11.15
CA ALA A 182 -21.36 -4.42 11.68
C ALA A 182 -22.25 -3.38 10.98
N HIS A 183 -23.47 -3.78 10.66
CA HIS A 183 -24.52 -2.92 10.17
C HIS A 183 -24.98 -1.95 11.26
N GLN A 184 -25.32 -0.72 10.88
CA GLN A 184 -25.96 0.22 11.78
C GLN A 184 -27.40 -0.22 12.03
N ARG A 185 -27.79 -0.27 13.31
CA ARG A 185 -29.11 -0.72 13.74
C ARG A 185 -29.81 0.33 14.61
N ASP A 186 -31.14 0.35 14.56
CA ASP A 186 -31.96 1.16 15.47
C ASP A 186 -32.07 0.50 16.87
N ALA A 187 -32.82 1.15 17.77
CA ALA A 187 -33.06 0.63 19.13
C ALA A 187 -33.85 -0.71 19.15
N ASN A 188 -34.56 -1.03 18.07
CA ASN A 188 -35.31 -2.28 17.90
C ASN A 188 -34.48 -3.36 17.20
N ASN A 189 -33.17 -3.12 17.01
CA ASN A 189 -32.23 -4.01 16.32
C ASN A 189 -32.51 -4.17 14.81
N ASN A 190 -33.32 -3.30 14.19
CA ASN A 190 -33.53 -3.27 12.74
C ASN A 190 -32.32 -2.64 12.04
N ILE A 191 -31.90 -3.19 10.90
CA ILE A 191 -30.81 -2.60 10.11
C ILE A 191 -31.31 -1.31 9.46
N ILE A 192 -30.70 -0.17 9.82
CA ILE A 192 -30.97 1.13 9.21
C ILE A 192 -29.93 1.52 8.17
N LYS A 193 -28.69 1.02 8.28
CA LYS A 193 -27.63 1.24 7.29
C LYS A 193 -26.72 0.02 7.22
N ARG A 194 -26.63 -0.60 6.05
CA ARG A 194 -25.70 -1.71 5.82
C ARG A 194 -24.28 -1.16 5.65
N SER A 195 -23.31 -1.90 6.19
CA SER A 195 -21.89 -1.56 6.11
C SER A 195 -21.37 -1.63 4.68
N GLN A 196 -21.63 -2.76 4.00
CA GLN A 196 -21.12 -3.10 2.66
C GLN A 196 -19.59 -3.03 2.57
N ILE A 197 -18.92 -3.11 3.72
CA ILE A 197 -17.47 -3.15 3.83
C ILE A 197 -17.11 -4.30 4.76
N GLN A 198 -16.02 -4.98 4.43
CA GLN A 198 -15.43 -6.03 5.26
C GLN A 198 -13.95 -5.71 5.49
N TYR A 199 -13.37 -6.21 6.58
CA TYR A 199 -11.93 -6.17 6.69
C TYR A 199 -11.28 -7.17 5.74
N THR A 200 -10.25 -6.71 5.07
CA THR A 200 -9.33 -7.54 4.29
C THR A 200 -7.90 -7.26 4.70
N CYS A 201 -7.00 -8.14 4.28
CA CYS A 201 -5.56 -7.94 4.46
C CYS A 201 -5.11 -6.75 3.63
N ASP A 202 -4.55 -5.75 4.31
CA ASP A 202 -3.65 -4.79 3.71
C ASP A 202 -2.22 -5.26 3.96
N GLU A 203 -1.39 -5.25 2.92
CA GLU A 203 0.05 -5.47 3.05
C GLU A 203 0.78 -4.19 2.67
N PHE A 204 1.80 -3.83 3.46
CA PHE A 204 2.64 -2.69 3.16
C PHE A 204 4.13 -3.05 3.26
N PRO A 205 4.96 -2.63 2.28
CA PRO A 205 4.58 -2.13 0.97
C PRO A 205 3.72 -3.12 0.14
N PRO A 206 2.78 -2.65 -0.70
CA PRO A 206 1.86 -3.53 -1.44
C PRO A 206 2.59 -4.43 -2.44
N ALA A 207 2.03 -5.60 -2.78
CA ALA A 207 2.64 -6.53 -3.75
C ALA A 207 2.92 -5.94 -5.14
N THR A 208 2.27 -4.84 -5.53
CA THR A 208 2.58 -4.14 -6.79
C THR A 208 3.92 -3.40 -6.74
N TRP A 209 4.59 -3.36 -5.59
CA TRP A 209 5.91 -2.76 -5.44
C TRP A 209 6.97 -3.85 -5.29
N VAL A 210 8.21 -3.54 -5.63
CA VAL A 210 9.34 -4.46 -5.43
C VAL A 210 9.67 -4.58 -3.95
N GLU A 211 9.59 -3.47 -3.22
CA GLU A 211 9.91 -3.41 -1.79
C GLU A 211 8.87 -4.16 -0.94
N GLY A 212 9.30 -4.59 0.25
CA GLY A 212 8.48 -5.22 1.28
C GLY A 212 8.92 -6.64 1.67
N GLY A 213 8.14 -7.31 2.51
CA GLY A 213 8.28 -8.76 2.72
C GLY A 213 7.47 -9.52 1.67
N ASN A 214 7.73 -10.75 1.28
CA ASN A 214 8.69 -11.77 1.66
C ASN A 214 9.35 -12.23 0.37
N GLY A 215 10.68 -12.28 0.30
CA GLY A 215 11.34 -12.87 -0.86
C GLY A 215 10.80 -14.28 -1.17
N TRP A 216 11.27 -14.87 -2.28
CA TRP A 216 10.86 -16.22 -2.69
C TRP A 216 10.97 -17.29 -1.57
N ASP A 217 11.81 -17.07 -0.54
CA ASP A 217 12.01 -17.99 0.58
C ASP A 217 10.84 -18.11 1.56
N ARG A 218 9.87 -17.19 1.51
CA ARG A 218 8.67 -17.21 2.37
C ARG A 218 8.99 -17.14 3.88
N LEU A 219 10.12 -16.55 4.28
CA LEU A 219 10.53 -16.41 5.70
C LEU A 219 10.31 -15.04 6.36
N SER A 220 10.05 -13.95 5.62
CA SER A 220 9.76 -12.61 6.18
C SER A 220 8.52 -11.94 5.55
N ALA A 221 7.32 -12.13 6.11
CA ALA A 221 6.09 -11.49 5.60
C ALA A 221 6.21 -9.95 5.54
N ALA A 222 5.42 -9.30 4.66
CA ALA A 222 5.26 -7.85 4.70
C ALA A 222 4.58 -7.43 6.02
N GLU A 223 4.63 -6.13 6.32
CA GLU A 223 3.79 -5.60 7.40
C GLU A 223 2.33 -5.72 6.94
N THR A 224 1.47 -6.26 7.80
CA THR A 224 0.07 -6.49 7.44
C THR A 224 -0.87 -5.90 8.49
N ARG A 225 -2.04 -5.45 8.03
CA ARG A 225 -3.10 -4.88 8.86
C ARG A 225 -4.47 -5.17 8.26
N CYS A 226 -5.54 -5.09 9.04
CA CYS A 226 -6.87 -5.00 8.44
C CYS A 226 -7.15 -3.61 7.91
N ALA A 227 -7.69 -3.54 6.70
CA ALA A 227 -8.28 -2.34 6.13
C ALA A 227 -9.66 -2.64 5.54
N GLY A 228 -10.52 -1.63 5.50
CA GLY A 228 -11.85 -1.76 4.93
C GLY A 228 -11.80 -1.94 3.42
N HIS A 229 -12.50 -2.96 2.92
CA HIS A 229 -12.73 -3.20 1.49
C HIS A 229 -14.22 -3.33 1.22
N ALA A 230 -14.70 -2.71 0.15
CA ALA A 230 -16.07 -2.86 -0.28
C ALA A 230 -16.42 -4.32 -0.58
N CYS A 231 -17.58 -4.78 -0.13
CA CYS A 231 -18.10 -6.10 -0.47
C CYS A 231 -19.54 -5.97 -0.99
N ALA A 232 -19.93 -6.94 -1.83
CA ALA A 232 -21.32 -7.01 -2.30
C ALA A 232 -22.25 -7.25 -1.12
N ASP A 233 -23.42 -6.62 -1.14
CA ASP A 233 -24.48 -6.94 -0.20
C ASP A 233 -25.19 -8.22 -0.65
N PRO A 234 -25.04 -9.34 0.09
CA PRO A 234 -25.65 -10.61 -0.30
C PRO A 234 -27.19 -10.57 -0.27
N GLN A 235 -27.78 -9.57 0.39
CA GLN A 235 -29.23 -9.39 0.46
C GLN A 235 -29.75 -8.35 -0.54
N ALA A 236 -28.86 -7.63 -1.23
CA ALA A 236 -29.26 -6.74 -2.30
C ALA A 236 -29.39 -7.53 -3.59
N ASN A 237 -30.63 -7.87 -3.89
CA ASN A 237 -31.15 -8.52 -5.06
C ASN A 237 -30.87 -7.72 -6.36
N ASN A 238 -29.63 -7.72 -6.86
CA ASN A 238 -29.16 -7.27 -8.19
C ASN A 238 -29.65 -5.89 -8.71
N GLN A 239 -30.38 -5.12 -7.91
CA GLN A 239 -30.89 -3.80 -8.24
C GLN A 239 -29.87 -2.79 -7.75
N ASN A 240 -29.04 -2.27 -8.67
CA ASN A 240 -28.14 -1.14 -8.47
C ASN A 240 -27.64 -0.98 -7.04
N THR A 241 -26.89 -1.97 -6.53
CA THR A 241 -26.14 -1.76 -5.30
C THR A 241 -25.08 -0.71 -5.60
N ASP A 242 -25.32 0.52 -5.19
CA ASP A 242 -24.35 1.59 -5.29
C ASP A 242 -23.04 1.12 -4.65
N SER A 243 -22.07 0.76 -5.50
CA SER A 243 -20.80 0.17 -5.10
C SER A 243 -20.11 1.10 -4.11
N VAL A 244 -20.11 0.75 -2.82
CA VAL A 244 -19.36 1.50 -1.82
C VAL A 244 -17.88 1.45 -2.15
N LYS A 245 -17.15 2.49 -1.76
CA LYS A 245 -15.68 2.44 -1.68
C LYS A 245 -15.26 2.49 -0.23
N ALA A 246 -14.14 1.85 0.04
CA ALA A 246 -13.42 1.93 1.30
C ALA A 246 -11.91 2.05 1.02
N GLU A 247 -11.11 2.11 2.08
CA GLU A 247 -9.66 2.33 2.05
C GLU A 247 -8.93 1.48 0.99
N GLN A 248 -9.18 0.17 0.94
CA GLN A 248 -8.55 -0.74 -0.03
C GLN A 248 -8.97 -0.47 -1.48
N ASN A 249 -10.19 0.02 -1.70
CA ASN A 249 -10.63 0.41 -3.04
C ASN A 249 -9.86 1.64 -3.51
N TRP A 250 -9.64 2.63 -2.63
CA TRP A 250 -8.85 3.82 -2.97
C TRP A 250 -7.38 3.47 -3.21
N GLN A 251 -6.80 2.59 -2.40
CA GLN A 251 -5.44 2.07 -2.63
C GLN A 251 -5.31 1.41 -4.01
N GLY A 252 -6.23 0.52 -4.36
CA GLY A 252 -6.24 -0.15 -5.67
C GLY A 252 -6.39 0.83 -6.85
N LEU A 253 -7.26 1.84 -6.72
CA LEU A 253 -7.41 2.90 -7.72
C LEU A 253 -6.15 3.76 -7.86
N ALA A 254 -5.51 4.13 -6.74
CA ALA A 254 -4.28 4.90 -6.71
C ALA A 254 -3.14 4.14 -7.39
N HIS A 255 -3.04 2.83 -7.15
CA HIS A 255 -2.06 1.97 -7.80
C HIS A 255 -2.29 1.82 -9.31
N GLY A 256 -3.55 1.78 -9.74
CA GLY A 256 -3.91 1.81 -11.16
C GLY A 256 -3.52 3.13 -11.83
N ALA A 257 -3.76 4.26 -11.16
CA ALA A 257 -3.36 5.59 -11.61
C ALA A 257 -1.83 5.72 -11.69
N LEU A 258 -1.11 5.30 -10.64
CA LEU A 258 0.36 5.28 -10.61
C LEU A 258 0.93 4.49 -11.78
N ARG A 259 0.39 3.30 -12.05
CA ARG A 259 0.79 2.48 -13.19
C ARG A 259 0.61 3.21 -14.51
N SER A 260 -0.53 3.86 -14.72
CA SER A 260 -0.82 4.59 -15.95
C SER A 260 0.18 5.72 -16.15
N VAL A 261 0.37 6.57 -15.14
CA VAL A 261 1.28 7.72 -15.21
C VAL A 261 2.71 7.26 -15.49
N LEU A 262 3.21 6.25 -14.79
CA LEU A 262 4.55 5.72 -15.04
C LEU A 262 4.71 5.23 -16.49
N LEU A 263 3.77 4.43 -17.00
CA LEU A 263 3.84 3.90 -18.36
C LEU A 263 3.73 5.00 -19.43
N ASP A 264 2.89 6.01 -19.19
CA ASP A 264 2.75 7.15 -20.10
C ASP A 264 4.08 7.93 -20.19
N HIS A 265 4.74 8.19 -19.05
CA HIS A 265 6.05 8.86 -19.02
C HIS A 265 7.15 8.02 -19.67
N ILE A 266 7.17 6.70 -19.42
CA ILE A 266 8.12 5.77 -20.04
C ILE A 266 7.92 5.76 -21.57
N ALA A 267 6.68 5.71 -22.05
CA ALA A 267 6.36 5.71 -23.47
C ALA A 267 6.80 7.01 -24.17
N ASN A 268 6.58 8.16 -23.53
CA ASN A 268 7.02 9.46 -24.04
C ASN A 268 8.55 9.58 -24.11
N ARG A 269 9.27 8.79 -23.30
CA ARG A 269 10.74 8.75 -23.23
C ARG A 269 11.30 7.41 -23.70
N ASN A 270 10.58 6.70 -24.58
CA ASN A 270 10.97 5.36 -25.04
C ASN A 270 12.38 5.31 -25.65
N ALA A 271 12.86 6.42 -26.22
CA ALA A 271 14.23 6.51 -26.73
C ALA A 271 15.30 6.38 -25.63
N GLU A 272 15.01 6.80 -24.40
CA GLU A 272 15.91 6.65 -23.24
C GLU A 272 15.89 5.23 -22.65
N PHE A 273 14.80 4.51 -22.91
CA PHE A 273 14.55 3.17 -22.42
C PHE A 273 14.34 2.19 -23.58
N ASN A 274 15.23 2.17 -24.58
CA ASN A 274 15.02 1.34 -25.78
C ASN A 274 14.94 -0.18 -25.51
N TRP A 275 15.31 -0.61 -24.30
CA TRP A 275 15.18 -1.97 -23.80
C TRP A 275 13.80 -2.26 -23.20
N HIS A 276 13.06 -1.22 -22.80
CA HIS A 276 11.65 -1.30 -22.46
C HIS A 276 10.87 -1.68 -23.71
N GLN A 277 10.04 -2.71 -23.58
CA GLN A 277 9.13 -3.10 -24.63
C GLN A 277 7.71 -2.86 -24.11
N PRO A 278 6.93 -1.91 -24.67
CA PRO A 278 5.59 -1.61 -24.16
C PRO A 278 4.68 -2.84 -24.06
N GLY A 279 4.79 -3.78 -25.02
CA GLY A 279 4.06 -5.05 -25.00
C GLY A 279 4.55 -6.07 -23.96
N GLN A 280 5.68 -5.79 -23.31
CA GLN A 280 6.29 -6.62 -22.25
C GLN A 280 6.60 -5.81 -20.99
N ALA A 281 5.85 -4.74 -20.73
CA ALA A 281 6.06 -3.87 -19.56
C ALA A 281 6.16 -4.67 -18.24
N TRP A 282 5.49 -5.82 -18.14
CA TRP A 282 5.58 -6.76 -17.01
C TRP A 282 6.99 -7.27 -16.68
N ARG A 283 7.98 -7.04 -17.54
CA ARG A 283 9.40 -7.36 -17.28
C ARG A 283 10.16 -6.25 -16.59
N ASP A 284 9.57 -5.06 -16.55
CA ASP A 284 10.23 -3.85 -16.11
C ASP A 284 9.69 -3.39 -14.76
N THR A 285 10.47 -2.54 -14.13
CA THR A 285 10.09 -1.80 -12.93
C THR A 285 10.43 -0.34 -13.10
N ALA A 286 9.77 0.53 -12.34
CA ALA A 286 10.06 1.95 -12.37
C ALA A 286 10.07 2.56 -10.97
N PHE A 287 11.01 3.48 -10.72
CA PHE A 287 11.02 4.24 -9.48
C PHE A 287 9.86 5.24 -9.45
N PHE A 288 9.35 5.46 -8.24
CA PHE A 288 8.44 6.53 -7.89
C PHE A 288 8.70 6.95 -6.44
N ARG A 289 8.19 8.09 -6.02
CA ARG A 289 8.25 8.53 -4.62
C ARG A 289 6.91 8.32 -3.93
N PHE A 290 6.96 7.89 -2.69
CA PHE A 290 5.77 7.63 -1.88
C PHE A 290 5.78 8.46 -0.61
N SER A 291 4.61 8.96 -0.22
CA SER A 291 4.41 9.53 1.11
C SER A 291 2.97 9.29 1.59
N ALA A 292 2.80 9.26 2.90
CA ALA A 292 1.50 9.15 3.54
C ALA A 292 1.44 10.14 4.69
N PHE A 293 0.48 11.06 4.66
CA PHE A 293 0.26 12.04 5.71
C PHE A 293 -1.19 12.51 5.70
N ASP A 294 -1.64 13.09 6.81
CA ASP A 294 -3.00 13.63 6.93
C ASP A 294 -3.08 14.96 6.17
N GLN A 295 -3.91 15.01 5.12
CA GLN A 295 -4.19 16.22 4.33
C GLN A 295 -5.57 16.83 4.67
N GLY A 296 -6.23 16.33 5.71
CA GLY A 296 -7.57 16.74 6.10
C GLY A 296 -8.69 16.25 5.16
N PRO A 297 -9.93 16.70 5.40
CA PRO A 297 -11.13 16.29 4.67
C PRO A 297 -11.27 16.97 3.29
N ASP A 298 -10.29 16.82 2.39
CA ASP A 298 -10.27 17.49 1.08
C ASP A 298 -11.02 16.75 -0.05
N GLY A 299 -11.69 15.64 0.26
CA GLY A 299 -12.42 14.78 -0.68
C GLY A 299 -11.53 13.83 -1.50
N VAL A 300 -10.21 13.86 -1.29
CA VAL A 300 -9.23 13.09 -2.06
C VAL A 300 -8.51 12.08 -1.16
N ALA A 301 -8.74 10.80 -1.41
CA ALA A 301 -8.12 9.73 -0.62
C ALA A 301 -6.65 9.49 -1.00
N ALA A 302 -6.30 9.71 -2.28
CA ALA A 302 -4.93 9.59 -2.76
C ALA A 302 -4.69 10.49 -3.97
N THR A 303 -3.44 10.89 -4.19
CA THR A 303 -3.03 11.70 -5.33
C THR A 303 -1.82 11.06 -6.01
N VAL A 304 -1.84 11.00 -7.34
CA VAL A 304 -0.66 10.68 -8.16
C VAL A 304 -0.35 11.91 -9.00
N PHE A 305 0.91 12.31 -9.08
CA PHE A 305 1.33 13.45 -9.90
C PHE A 305 2.79 13.31 -10.28
N THR A 306 3.26 14.19 -11.16
CA THR A 306 4.63 14.24 -11.61
C THR A 306 5.27 15.54 -11.15
N SER A 307 6.54 15.49 -10.78
CA SER A 307 7.33 16.66 -10.43
C SER A 307 8.57 16.71 -11.28
N ASN A 308 8.90 17.90 -11.80
CA ASN A 308 10.10 18.12 -12.57
C ASN A 308 11.14 18.86 -11.71
N SER A 309 12.24 18.18 -11.35
CA SER A 309 13.27 18.73 -10.47
C SER A 309 14.09 19.85 -11.11
N ILE A 310 14.06 20.02 -12.43
CA ILE A 310 14.71 21.14 -13.13
C ILE A 310 13.88 22.41 -13.01
N THR A 311 12.55 22.30 -13.17
CA THR A 311 11.65 23.46 -13.14
C THR A 311 11.03 23.71 -11.78
N GLY A 312 11.06 22.72 -10.88
CA GLY A 312 10.34 22.72 -9.59
C GLY A 312 8.83 22.72 -9.76
N LEU A 313 8.32 22.29 -10.92
CA LEU A 313 6.89 22.32 -11.22
C LEU A 313 6.29 20.92 -11.09
N ASP A 314 5.15 20.88 -10.41
CA ASP A 314 4.30 19.70 -10.32
C ASP A 314 3.19 19.76 -11.38
N ASP A 315 2.93 18.64 -12.04
CA ASP A 315 1.94 18.49 -13.09
C ASP A 315 1.30 17.09 -13.09
N GLY A 316 0.39 16.83 -14.03
CA GLY A 316 -0.17 15.49 -14.23
C GLY A 316 -1.02 14.94 -13.08
N TYR A 317 -1.57 15.81 -12.21
CA TYR A 317 -2.36 15.38 -11.05
C TYR A 317 -3.54 14.46 -11.43
N GLN A 318 -3.55 13.28 -10.82
CA GLN A 318 -4.67 12.34 -10.80
C GLN A 318 -5.16 12.18 -9.35
N TYR A 319 -6.38 12.66 -9.10
CA TYR A 319 -7.02 12.60 -7.79
C TYR A 319 -7.91 11.37 -7.66
N ILE A 320 -7.66 10.56 -6.64
CA ILE A 320 -8.50 9.44 -6.26
C ILE A 320 -9.53 9.94 -5.26
N ASN A 321 -10.67 10.36 -5.79
CA ASN A 321 -11.77 10.88 -4.97
C ASN A 321 -12.31 9.82 -4.01
N GLN A 322 -12.55 10.25 -2.78
CA GLN A 322 -13.18 9.46 -1.72
C GLN A 322 -14.59 9.03 -2.13
N ALA A 323 -15.34 9.92 -2.79
CA ALA A 323 -16.70 9.70 -3.23
C ALA A 323 -16.85 8.54 -4.26
N LYS A 324 -18.06 8.01 -4.36
CA LYS A 324 -18.43 7.05 -5.41
C LYS A 324 -18.32 7.69 -6.79
N LYS A 325 -18.05 6.85 -7.81
CA LYS A 325 -18.27 7.26 -9.20
C LYS A 325 -19.79 7.25 -9.38
N ARG A 326 -20.42 8.43 -9.54
CA ARG A 326 -21.86 8.52 -9.83
C ARG A 326 -22.18 7.59 -11.00
N GLY A 327 -23.22 6.76 -10.87
CA GLY A 327 -23.70 5.96 -11.99
C GLY A 327 -24.00 6.87 -13.17
N LEU A 328 -23.73 6.42 -14.40
CA LEU A 328 -23.90 7.22 -15.63
C LEU A 328 -25.33 7.79 -15.82
N ASN A 329 -26.30 7.35 -15.02
CA ASN A 329 -27.70 7.74 -15.08
C ASN A 329 -28.20 8.54 -13.85
N ALA A 330 -27.34 8.91 -12.89
CA ALA A 330 -27.78 9.74 -11.76
C ALA A 330 -27.98 11.19 -12.26
N THR A 331 -29.24 11.61 -12.41
CA THR A 331 -29.62 13.00 -12.61
C THR A 331 -29.23 13.82 -11.37
N ALA A 332 -28.87 15.09 -11.56
CA ALA A 332 -28.37 15.96 -10.48
C ALA A 332 -29.35 16.18 -9.31
N ASP A 333 -30.59 15.70 -9.44
CA ASP A 333 -31.68 15.93 -8.48
C ASP A 333 -31.82 14.82 -7.42
N GLU A 334 -31.05 13.72 -7.52
CA GLU A 334 -30.90 12.69 -6.47
C GLU A 334 -29.58 12.90 -5.70
N GLU A 335 -29.39 14.08 -5.11
CA GLU A 335 -28.31 14.26 -4.14
C GLU A 335 -28.66 13.54 -2.85
N ASP A 336 -27.83 12.56 -2.46
CA ASP A 336 -27.84 12.03 -1.10
C ASP A 336 -27.52 13.19 -0.16
N PRO A 337 -28.47 13.64 0.69
CA PRO A 337 -28.26 14.79 1.56
C PRO A 337 -27.13 14.55 2.58
N ASP A 338 -26.68 13.31 2.73
CA ASP A 338 -25.56 12.93 3.60
C ASP A 338 -24.20 12.87 2.84
N GLU A 339 -24.14 13.06 1.51
CA GLU A 339 -22.86 13.14 0.78
C GLU A 339 -22.18 14.49 1.11
N PRO A 340 -20.94 14.49 1.66
CA PRO A 340 -20.25 15.73 1.98
C PRO A 340 -20.08 16.58 0.71
N THR A 341 -20.55 17.83 0.75
CA THR A 341 -20.46 18.77 -0.37
C THR A 341 -19.02 18.85 -0.86
N ARG A 342 -18.79 18.47 -2.13
CA ARG A 342 -17.49 18.61 -2.79
C ARG A 342 -17.12 20.07 -2.82
N VAL A 343 -16.17 20.50 -1.98
CA VAL A 343 -15.53 21.80 -2.15
C VAL A 343 -14.51 21.62 -3.28
N PRO A 344 -14.71 22.23 -4.46
CA PRO A 344 -13.72 22.14 -5.52
C PRO A 344 -12.42 22.74 -5.00
N ARG A 345 -11.30 22.00 -5.12
CA ARG A 345 -9.99 22.59 -4.87
C ARG A 345 -9.84 23.82 -5.77
N SER A 346 -9.46 24.94 -5.16
CA SER A 346 -8.72 25.96 -5.89
C SER A 346 -7.50 25.23 -6.50
N ARG A 347 -7.23 25.49 -7.78
CA ARG A 347 -6.12 24.87 -8.53
C ARG A 347 -4.75 25.27 -7.97
N GLU A 348 -4.72 26.21 -7.03
CA GLU A 348 -3.55 26.65 -6.29
C GLU A 348 -3.58 25.94 -4.92
N GLY A 349 -2.63 25.02 -4.71
CA GLY A 349 -2.43 24.37 -3.42
C GLY A 349 -1.96 25.35 -2.36
N LEU A 350 -2.02 24.93 -1.09
CA LEU A 350 -1.44 25.68 0.03
C LEU A 350 0.03 26.00 -0.28
N SER A 351 0.43 27.25 -0.06
CA SER A 351 1.81 27.67 -0.25
C SER A 351 2.72 26.93 0.73
N PHE A 352 4.01 26.78 0.39
CA PHE A 352 5.02 26.14 1.24
C PHE A 352 5.18 26.82 2.62
N GLU A 353 4.59 27.99 2.82
CA GLU A 353 4.57 28.73 4.10
C GLU A 353 3.38 28.34 5.00
N GLU A 354 2.42 27.53 4.49
CA GLU A 354 1.20 27.12 5.19
C GLU A 354 1.13 25.61 5.52
N ALA A 355 2.22 24.87 5.30
CA ALA A 355 2.43 23.49 5.76
C ALA A 355 3.57 23.46 6.80
#